data_AF-A0A8S3UEY9-F1
#
_entry.id   AF-A0A8S3UEY9-F1
#
_cell.length_a   1.000
_cell.length_b   1.000
_cell.length_c   1.000
_cell.angle_alpha   90.00
_cell.angle_beta   90.00
_cell.angle_gamma   90.00
#
_symmetry.space_group_name_H-M   'P 1'
#
loop_
_entity.id
_entity.type
_entity.pdbx_description
1 polymer ?
#
loop_
_entity_poly.entity_id
_entity_poly.type
_entity_poly.pdbx_seq_one_letter_code
_entity_poly.pdbx_strand_id
1 'polypeptide(L)'
;MIGRSNSLNDLGSTQSNESFNQLVSVKAPKSRHYGGSCSLQNRLSAAVLQKNEGYGYLSKINEAANLSPGEFTMAISAVRDQKMEKRKEKKNSKEYKVDRIQKKRNRNTNERKHLEQNQPIILGHNICNFDIPVIVNKLKEYNLFSTFCKTVKGFIDTMKVARKYIPKHDVENFKQQTLVKQFVGENYLAHNAIEDVDSLKTLYDSKLALLVKSDDVFAISYHNCMDSYSGLLSSKIVSRPVCIQLAKDGISLKHLKLASVRDVNGLKFVLQDHKIPPKSVKCIQDFFQTEE
;
A
#
# COMPACT_ATOMS: atom_id res chain seq x y z
N MET A 1 -5.13 -16.56 23.08
CA MET A 1 -6.22 -15.89 22.34
C MET A 1 -5.61 -14.79 21.48
N ILE A 2 -5.23 -15.10 20.24
CA ILE A 2 -4.83 -14.09 19.26
C ILE A 2 -6.11 -13.34 18.90
N GLY A 3 -6.23 -12.12 19.42
CA GLY A 3 -7.48 -11.38 19.45
C GLY A 3 -8.08 -11.16 18.06
N ARG A 4 -9.41 -11.01 18.01
CA ARG A 4 -10.20 -10.63 16.83
C ARG A 4 -9.83 -9.27 16.21
N SER A 5 -8.65 -8.72 16.52
CA SER A 5 -8.17 -7.41 16.04
C SER A 5 -8.12 -7.35 14.52
N ASN A 6 -7.68 -8.42 13.86
CA ASN A 6 -7.59 -8.46 12.40
C ASN A 6 -8.97 -8.45 11.73
N SER A 7 -9.98 -9.06 12.36
CA SER A 7 -11.37 -9.05 11.89
C SER A 7 -12.08 -7.71 12.13
N LEU A 8 -11.56 -6.88 13.04
CA LEU A 8 -12.09 -5.53 13.32
C LEU A 8 -11.54 -4.48 12.34
N ASN A 9 -10.40 -4.72 11.68
CA ASN A 9 -9.80 -3.81 10.70
C ASN A 9 -10.62 -3.67 9.41
N ASP A 10 -11.40 -4.70 9.05
CA ASP A 10 -12.23 -4.74 7.83
C ASP A 10 -13.69 -4.31 8.04
N LEU A 11 -14.05 -3.90 9.26
CA LEU A 11 -15.37 -3.31 9.48
C LEU A 11 -15.38 -1.91 8.83
N GLY A 12 -16.08 -1.80 7.71
CA GLY A 12 -16.28 -0.55 6.99
C GLY A 12 -16.68 0.60 7.92
N SER A 13 -16.31 1.83 7.54
CA SER A 13 -16.46 3.00 8.41
C SER A 13 -17.92 3.21 8.83
N THR A 14 -18.21 3.09 10.13
CA THR A 14 -19.48 3.49 10.76
C THR A 14 -19.55 5.01 11.01
N GLN A 15 -18.71 5.78 10.30
CA GLN A 15 -18.45 7.20 10.56
C GLN A 15 -19.68 8.09 10.39
N SER A 16 -20.60 7.75 9.49
CA SER A 16 -21.78 8.59 9.20
C SER A 16 -22.67 8.78 10.43
N ASN A 17 -22.80 7.74 11.28
CA ASN A 17 -23.69 7.75 12.45
C ASN A 17 -22.96 7.53 13.78
N GLU A 18 -21.62 7.55 13.82
CA GLU A 18 -20.85 7.29 15.05
C GLU A 18 -21.29 8.20 16.21
N SER A 19 -21.55 9.47 15.93
CA SER A 19 -22.06 10.42 16.94
C SER A 19 -23.45 10.08 17.48
N PHE A 20 -24.32 9.50 16.66
CA PHE A 20 -25.66 9.07 17.07
C PHE A 20 -25.59 7.71 17.79
N ASN A 21 -24.80 6.77 17.28
CA ASN A 21 -24.55 5.47 17.91
C ASN A 21 -23.96 5.64 19.31
N GLN A 22 -23.07 6.62 19.51
CA GLN A 22 -22.54 6.95 20.82
C GLN A 22 -23.60 7.55 21.76
N LEU A 23 -24.54 8.32 21.23
CA LEU A 23 -25.66 8.85 22.03
C LEU A 23 -26.62 7.73 22.45
N VAL A 24 -26.95 6.83 21.53
CA VAL A 24 -27.78 5.64 21.79
C VAL A 24 -27.11 4.73 22.82
N SER A 25 -25.81 4.49 22.73
CA SER A 25 -25.08 3.64 23.68
C SER A 25 -25.10 4.19 25.10
N VAL A 26 -25.14 5.52 25.27
CA VAL A 26 -25.27 6.18 26.57
C VAL A 26 -26.71 6.08 27.13
N LYS A 27 -27.73 6.23 26.28
CA LYS A 27 -29.14 6.22 26.70
C LYS A 27 -29.70 4.80 26.90
N ALA A 28 -29.23 3.84 26.11
CA ALA A 28 -29.61 2.43 26.14
C ALA A 28 -28.35 1.53 26.10
N PRO A 29 -27.55 1.49 27.18
CA PRO A 29 -26.34 0.68 27.22
C PRO A 29 -26.66 -0.81 27.13
N LYS A 30 -25.90 -1.54 26.30
CA LYS A 30 -26.04 -3.00 26.12
C LYS A 30 -25.77 -3.82 27.38
N SER A 31 -25.10 -3.24 28.38
CA SER A 31 -24.86 -3.87 29.69
C SER A 31 -26.12 -3.96 30.56
N ARG A 32 -27.25 -3.37 30.13
CA ARG A 32 -28.53 -3.41 30.85
C ARG A 32 -29.62 -3.90 29.92
N HIS A 33 -30.53 -4.71 30.44
CA HIS A 33 -31.68 -5.20 29.69
C HIS A 33 -32.84 -4.19 29.73
N TYR A 34 -33.29 -3.73 28.55
CA TYR A 34 -34.43 -2.82 28.40
C TYR A 34 -35.52 -3.34 27.45
N GLY A 35 -35.37 -4.55 26.91
CA GLY A 35 -36.22 -5.10 25.86
C GLY A 35 -37.57 -5.64 26.32
N GLY A 36 -37.77 -5.83 27.63
CA GLY A 36 -39.02 -6.38 28.20
C GLY A 36 -40.18 -5.38 28.37
N SER A 37 -40.02 -4.12 27.95
CA SER A 37 -41.07 -3.09 28.04
C SER A 37 -40.84 -1.95 27.03
N CYS A 38 -41.70 -0.93 27.02
CA CYS A 38 -41.51 0.28 26.23
C CYS A 38 -40.25 1.10 26.63
N SER A 39 -39.49 0.68 27.65
CA SER A 39 -38.28 1.38 28.11
C SER A 39 -37.24 1.52 27.01
N LEU A 40 -37.00 0.47 26.21
CA LEU A 40 -36.06 0.54 25.09
C LEU A 40 -36.51 1.57 24.05
N GLN A 41 -37.79 1.53 23.66
CA GLN A 41 -38.35 2.47 22.70
C GLN A 41 -38.23 3.91 23.18
N ASN A 42 -38.60 4.20 24.44
CA ASN A 42 -38.50 5.54 25.01
C ASN A 42 -37.06 6.07 25.06
N ARG A 43 -36.07 5.21 25.39
CA ARG A 43 -34.65 5.58 25.41
C ARG A 43 -34.10 5.87 24.01
N LEU A 44 -34.52 5.08 23.01
CA LEU A 44 -34.17 5.32 21.61
C LEU A 44 -34.80 6.60 21.10
N SER A 45 -36.09 6.83 21.37
CA SER A 45 -36.78 8.08 21.05
C SER A 45 -36.11 9.29 21.70
N ALA A 46 -35.71 9.18 22.97
CA ALA A 46 -34.98 10.26 23.66
C ALA A 46 -33.62 10.56 23.02
N ALA A 47 -32.91 9.55 22.50
CA ALA A 47 -31.66 9.76 21.76
C ALA A 47 -31.90 10.49 20.43
N VAL A 48 -32.96 10.14 19.70
CA VAL A 48 -33.35 10.80 18.45
C VAL A 48 -33.76 12.25 18.70
N LEU A 49 -34.63 12.50 19.68
CA LEU A 49 -35.08 13.85 20.04
C LEU A 49 -33.91 14.72 20.49
N GLN A 50 -33.02 14.21 21.34
CA GLN A 50 -31.84 14.97 21.74
C GLN A 50 -30.90 15.28 20.57
N LYS A 51 -30.81 14.39 19.59
CA LYS A 51 -29.97 14.59 18.39
C LYS A 51 -30.55 15.68 17.48
N ASN A 52 -31.86 15.72 17.33
CA ASN A 52 -32.56 16.62 16.42
C ASN A 52 -32.82 17.99 17.05
N GLU A 53 -33.22 18.02 18.32
CA GLU A 53 -33.69 19.22 19.01
C GLU A 53 -32.76 19.74 20.11
N GLY A 54 -31.69 19.00 20.44
CA GLY A 54 -30.79 19.35 21.54
C GLY A 54 -31.30 18.88 22.90
N TYR A 55 -30.67 19.33 23.98
CA TYR A 55 -31.00 18.96 25.36
C TYR A 55 -32.33 19.54 25.83
N GLY A 56 -32.84 20.59 25.19
CA GLY A 56 -34.15 21.20 25.50
C GLY A 56 -35.37 20.34 25.18
N TYR A 57 -35.21 19.22 24.44
CA TYR A 57 -36.32 18.31 24.09
C TYR A 57 -37.11 17.82 25.31
N LEU A 58 -36.45 17.66 26.47
CA LEU A 58 -37.09 17.17 27.68
C LEU A 58 -38.14 18.15 28.23
N SER A 59 -37.84 19.45 28.21
CA SER A 59 -38.80 20.48 28.64
C SER A 59 -40.02 20.54 27.72
N LYS A 60 -39.82 20.37 26.41
CA LYS A 60 -40.92 20.29 25.43
C LYS A 60 -41.81 19.06 25.62
N ILE A 61 -41.22 17.90 25.92
CA ILE A 61 -41.98 16.68 26.25
C ILE A 61 -42.81 16.92 27.51
N ASN A 62 -42.22 17.54 28.55
CA ASN A 62 -42.94 17.82 29.78
C ASN A 62 -44.14 18.74 29.52
N GLU A 63 -43.96 19.82 28.75
CA GLU A 63 -45.05 20.72 28.35
C GLU A 63 -46.16 19.96 27.61
N ALA A 64 -45.80 19.14 26.61
CA ALA A 64 -46.75 18.33 25.85
C ALA A 64 -47.50 17.30 26.72
N ALA A 65 -46.87 16.87 27.82
CA ALA A 65 -47.47 15.99 28.81
C ALA A 65 -48.25 16.74 29.91
N ASN A 66 -48.43 18.06 29.79
CA ASN A 66 -49.02 18.94 30.80
C ASN A 66 -48.29 18.91 32.16
N LEU A 67 -46.98 18.73 32.12
CA LEU A 67 -46.07 18.77 33.26
C LEU A 67 -45.26 20.07 33.25
N SER A 68 -44.68 20.41 34.40
CA SER A 68 -43.77 21.55 34.50
C SER A 68 -42.54 21.36 33.58
N PRO A 69 -42.19 22.35 32.74
CA PRO A 69 -40.99 22.30 31.89
C PRO A 69 -39.68 22.23 32.68
N GLY A 70 -39.71 22.63 33.97
CA GLY A 70 -38.60 22.64 34.91
C GLY A 70 -37.58 23.76 34.65
N GLU A 71 -37.61 24.80 35.49
CA GLU A 71 -36.72 25.97 35.38
C GLU A 71 -35.22 25.59 35.35
N PHE A 72 -34.79 24.74 36.29
CA PHE A 72 -33.42 24.23 36.33
C PHE A 72 -33.06 23.36 35.11
N THR A 73 -34.01 22.57 34.61
CA THR A 73 -33.81 21.72 33.42
C THR A 73 -33.56 22.60 32.19
N MET A 74 -34.34 23.67 32.02
CA MET A 74 -34.18 24.64 30.94
C MET A 74 -32.85 25.38 31.02
N ALA A 75 -32.44 25.81 32.22
CA ALA A 75 -31.15 26.47 32.41
C ALA A 75 -29.97 25.54 32.04
N ILE A 76 -30.02 24.27 32.48
CA ILE A 76 -28.98 23.29 32.18
C ILE A 76 -28.98 22.92 30.69
N SER A 77 -30.16 22.75 30.06
CA SER A 77 -30.25 22.43 28.64
C SER A 77 -29.67 23.55 27.78
N ALA A 78 -29.98 24.82 28.09
CA ALA A 78 -29.44 25.97 27.39
C ALA A 78 -27.91 26.00 27.40
N VAL A 79 -27.28 25.76 28.57
CA VAL A 79 -25.82 25.68 28.68
C VAL A 79 -25.23 24.52 27.87
N ARG A 80 -25.90 23.35 27.87
CA ARG A 80 -25.45 22.18 27.13
C ARG A 80 -25.61 22.34 25.62
N ASP A 81 -26.69 22.96 25.18
CA ASP A 81 -26.96 23.27 23.77
C ASP A 81 -25.98 24.31 23.25
N GLN A 82 -25.67 25.35 24.03
CA GLN A 82 -24.63 26.32 23.67
C GLN A 82 -23.25 25.66 23.50
N LYS A 83 -22.87 24.70 24.37
CA LYS A 83 -21.63 23.93 24.22
C LYS A 83 -21.64 23.04 22.98
N MET A 84 -22.80 22.47 22.64
CA MET A 84 -22.97 21.61 21.47
C MET A 84 -22.85 22.42 20.18
N GLU A 85 -23.48 23.60 20.11
CA GLU A 85 -23.39 24.48 18.94
C GLU A 85 -21.96 25.00 18.74
N LYS A 86 -21.28 25.46 19.79
CA LYS A 86 -19.85 25.84 19.71
C LYS A 86 -18.96 24.71 19.16
N ARG A 87 -19.23 23.46 19.53
CA ARG A 87 -18.50 22.29 19.00
C ARG A 87 -18.81 22.05 17.53
N LYS A 88 -20.06 22.27 17.10
CA LYS A 88 -20.51 22.13 15.71
C LYS A 88 -19.92 23.23 14.83
N GLU A 89 -19.96 24.48 15.28
CA GLU A 89 -19.29 25.63 14.65
C GLU A 89 -17.79 25.36 14.48
N LYS A 90 -17.10 24.94 15.55
CA LYS A 90 -15.69 24.57 15.49
C LYS A 90 -15.42 23.46 14.48
N LYS A 91 -16.23 22.41 14.44
CA LYS A 91 -16.07 21.31 13.46
C LYS A 91 -16.34 21.76 12.01
N ASN A 92 -17.22 22.74 11.83
CA ASN A 92 -17.56 23.30 10.53
C ASN A 92 -16.56 24.35 10.05
N SER A 93 -15.75 24.92 10.95
CA SER A 93 -14.75 25.93 10.62
C SER A 93 -13.74 25.42 9.62
N LYS A 94 -13.24 26.35 8.78
CA LYS A 94 -12.21 26.05 7.77
C LYS A 94 -10.94 25.53 8.44
N GLU A 95 -10.52 26.16 9.54
CA GLU A 95 -9.33 25.79 10.31
C GLU A 95 -9.38 24.34 10.79
N TYR A 96 -10.50 23.89 11.38
CA TYR A 96 -10.64 22.51 11.83
C TYR A 96 -10.62 21.51 10.68
N LYS A 97 -11.27 21.86 9.55
CA LYS A 97 -11.27 21.01 8.35
C LYS A 97 -9.86 20.88 7.76
N VAL A 98 -9.11 21.99 7.68
CA VAL A 98 -7.72 22.02 7.20
C VAL A 98 -6.81 21.22 8.14
N ASP A 99 -6.87 21.46 9.45
CA ASP A 99 -6.08 20.72 10.45
C ASP A 99 -6.36 19.21 10.39
N ARG A 100 -7.63 18.81 10.27
CA ARG A 100 -8.01 17.40 10.10
C ARG A 100 -7.39 16.78 8.85
N ILE A 101 -7.41 17.48 7.72
CA ILE A 101 -6.80 17.00 6.47
C ILE A 101 -5.28 16.89 6.64
N GLN A 102 -4.64 17.88 7.26
CA GLN A 102 -3.21 17.90 7.50
C GLN A 102 -2.78 16.76 8.42
N LYS A 103 -3.48 16.54 9.53
CA LYS A 103 -3.26 15.41 10.44
C LYS A 103 -3.43 14.07 9.74
N LYS A 104 -4.44 13.92 8.89
CA LYS A 104 -4.63 12.70 8.06
C LYS A 104 -3.46 12.48 7.11
N ARG A 105 -2.99 13.53 6.43
CA ARG A 105 -1.79 13.46 5.57
C ARG A 105 -0.56 13.05 6.35
N ASN A 106 -0.27 13.73 7.47
CA ASN A 106 0.88 13.43 8.31
C ASN A 106 0.85 12.00 8.85
N ARG A 107 -0.32 11.47 9.23
CA ARG A 107 -0.46 10.06 9.65
C ARG A 107 -0.05 9.11 8.54
N ASN A 108 -0.59 9.29 7.33
CA ASN A 108 -0.24 8.47 6.17
C ASN A 108 1.26 8.59 5.83
N THR A 109 1.83 9.79 5.93
CA THR A 109 3.26 10.02 5.68
C THR A 109 4.13 9.32 6.71
N ASN A 110 3.76 9.35 7.99
CA ASN A 110 4.50 8.67 9.05
C ASN A 110 4.38 7.15 8.94
N GLU A 111 3.20 6.62 8.61
CA GLU A 111 3.01 5.21 8.29
C GLU A 111 3.91 4.78 7.13
N ARG A 112 3.93 5.56 6.03
CA ARG A 112 4.84 5.31 4.90
C ARG A 112 6.31 5.32 5.29
N LYS A 113 6.76 6.32 6.06
CA LYS A 113 8.15 6.42 6.54
C LYS A 113 8.55 5.23 7.41
N HIS A 114 7.66 4.79 8.30
CA HIS A 114 7.89 3.61 9.15
C HIS A 114 7.95 2.32 8.32
N LEU A 115 7.12 2.20 7.28
CA LEU A 115 7.21 1.10 6.30
C LEU A 115 8.55 1.17 5.55
N GLU A 116 8.94 2.32 5.01
CA GLU A 116 10.18 2.49 4.23
C GLU A 116 11.48 2.21 5.02
N GLN A 117 11.50 2.46 6.34
CA GLN A 117 12.70 2.26 7.17
C GLN A 117 13.03 0.78 7.44
N ASN A 118 12.06 -0.14 7.33
CA ASN A 118 12.24 -1.56 7.70
C ASN A 118 11.89 -2.55 6.58
N GLN A 119 11.78 -2.12 5.33
CA GLN A 119 11.51 -3.04 4.23
C GLN A 119 12.78 -3.83 3.85
N PRO A 120 12.79 -5.17 3.96
CA PRO A 120 13.92 -5.98 3.56
C PRO A 120 14.18 -5.90 2.05
N ILE A 121 15.45 -6.10 1.69
CA ILE A 121 15.89 -6.39 0.32
C ILE A 121 16.20 -7.89 0.25
N ILE A 122 15.60 -8.57 -0.72
CA ILE A 122 15.82 -10.01 -0.89
C ILE A 122 16.99 -10.24 -1.85
N LEU A 123 17.93 -11.08 -1.41
CA LEU A 123 19.10 -11.46 -2.17
C LEU A 123 18.91 -12.86 -2.76
N GLY A 124 19.35 -13.05 -3.99
CA GLY A 124 19.42 -14.39 -4.58
C GLY A 124 20.37 -14.43 -5.77
N HIS A 125 20.89 -15.61 -6.08
CA HIS A 125 21.79 -15.81 -7.19
C HIS A 125 21.02 -16.18 -8.45
N ASN A 126 21.07 -15.33 -9.48
CA ASN A 126 20.21 -15.45 -10.67
C ASN A 126 18.70 -15.32 -10.37
N ILE A 127 18.38 -14.60 -9.28
CA ILE A 127 17.04 -14.48 -8.72
C ILE A 127 16.03 -13.86 -9.71
N CYS A 128 16.49 -12.97 -10.60
CA CYS A 128 15.64 -12.38 -11.64
C CYS A 128 15.07 -13.41 -12.60
N ASN A 129 15.76 -14.51 -12.83
CA ASN A 129 15.40 -15.44 -13.90
C ASN A 129 14.81 -16.74 -13.35
N PHE A 130 15.01 -17.03 -12.06
CA PHE A 130 14.64 -18.29 -11.45
C PHE A 130 13.60 -18.11 -10.33
N ASP A 131 14.00 -17.54 -9.19
CA ASP A 131 13.14 -17.50 -8.01
C ASP A 131 11.96 -16.53 -8.13
N ILE A 132 12.18 -15.33 -8.66
CA ILE A 132 11.11 -14.31 -8.71
C ILE A 132 9.92 -14.76 -9.57
N PRO A 133 10.07 -15.34 -10.77
CA PRO A 133 8.94 -15.90 -11.51
C PRO A 133 8.11 -16.89 -10.69
N VAL A 134 8.77 -17.78 -9.93
CA VAL A 134 8.09 -18.77 -9.07
C VAL A 134 7.37 -18.08 -7.92
N ILE A 135 8.04 -17.17 -7.22
CA ILE A 135 7.49 -16.39 -6.11
C ILE A 135 6.28 -15.57 -6.57
N VAL A 136 6.39 -14.85 -7.69
CA VAL A 136 5.30 -14.02 -8.23
C VAL A 136 4.09 -14.86 -8.59
N ASN A 137 4.28 -16.02 -9.22
CA ASN A 137 3.18 -16.92 -9.55
C ASN A 137 2.45 -17.41 -8.30
N LYS A 138 3.19 -17.83 -7.26
CA LYS A 138 2.59 -18.26 -5.98
C LYS A 138 1.92 -17.11 -5.23
N LEU A 139 2.52 -15.93 -5.22
CA LEU A 139 1.92 -14.74 -4.61
C LEU A 139 0.62 -14.32 -5.30
N LYS A 140 0.53 -14.46 -6.63
CA LYS A 140 -0.70 -14.23 -7.38
C LYS A 140 -1.75 -15.29 -7.06
N GLU A 141 -1.37 -16.57 -7.03
CA GLU A 141 -2.24 -17.70 -6.67
C GLU A 141 -2.94 -17.51 -5.32
N TYR A 142 -2.22 -17.01 -4.32
CA TYR A 142 -2.76 -16.79 -2.97
C TYR A 142 -3.22 -15.35 -2.69
N ASN A 143 -3.32 -14.47 -3.70
CA ASN A 143 -3.69 -13.06 -3.55
C ASN A 143 -2.79 -12.26 -2.57
N LEU A 144 -1.54 -12.68 -2.38
CA LEU A 144 -0.56 -12.06 -1.48
C LEU A 144 0.35 -11.05 -2.18
N PHE A 145 0.28 -10.93 -3.50
CA PHE A 145 1.17 -10.07 -4.28
C PHE A 145 1.17 -8.60 -3.81
N SER A 146 -0.01 -8.00 -3.56
CA SER A 146 -0.08 -6.61 -3.09
C SER A 146 0.57 -6.42 -1.72
N THR A 147 0.36 -7.36 -0.80
CA THR A 147 0.97 -7.35 0.54
C THR A 147 2.48 -7.50 0.45
N PHE A 148 2.96 -8.40 -0.42
CA PHE A 148 4.38 -8.61 -0.66
C PHE A 148 5.06 -7.34 -1.19
N CYS A 149 4.47 -6.68 -2.21
CA CYS A 149 4.99 -5.42 -2.76
C CYS A 149 5.08 -4.29 -1.72
N LYS A 150 4.22 -4.30 -0.69
CA LYS A 150 4.26 -3.32 0.42
C LYS A 150 5.29 -3.67 1.48
N THR A 151 5.74 -4.92 1.52
CA THR A 151 6.61 -5.45 2.57
C THR A 151 8.07 -5.51 2.13
N VAL A 152 8.35 -5.77 0.85
CA VAL A 152 9.71 -5.93 0.34
C VAL A 152 10.12 -4.71 -0.47
N LYS A 153 11.29 -4.14 -0.16
CA LYS A 153 11.81 -2.94 -0.84
C LYS A 153 12.20 -3.26 -2.29
N GLY A 154 12.79 -4.43 -2.48
CA GLY A 154 13.26 -4.89 -3.78
C GLY A 154 14.15 -6.12 -3.65
N PHE A 155 14.87 -6.39 -4.73
CA PHE A 155 15.72 -7.55 -4.88
C PHE A 155 17.11 -7.16 -5.39
N ILE A 156 18.09 -8.01 -5.10
CA ILE A 156 19.42 -7.94 -5.70
C ILE A 156 19.73 -9.30 -6.32
N ASP A 157 20.12 -9.29 -7.59
CA ASP A 157 20.61 -10.47 -8.30
C ASP A 157 22.14 -10.51 -8.20
N THR A 158 22.65 -11.37 -7.32
CA THR A 158 24.09 -11.44 -7.03
C THR A 158 24.90 -11.92 -8.22
N MET A 159 24.30 -12.68 -9.16
CA MET A 159 24.96 -13.08 -10.39
C MET A 159 25.16 -11.89 -11.33
N LYS A 160 24.18 -10.97 -11.41
CA LYS A 160 24.33 -9.72 -12.19
C LYS A 160 25.35 -8.78 -11.58
N VAL A 161 25.36 -8.65 -10.25
CA VAL A 161 26.38 -7.88 -9.51
C VAL A 161 27.77 -8.44 -9.80
N ALA A 162 27.95 -9.76 -9.68
CA ALA A 162 29.22 -10.42 -9.97
C ALA A 162 29.68 -10.15 -11.42
N ARG A 163 28.81 -10.33 -12.42
CA ARG A 163 29.14 -10.05 -13.83
C ARG A 163 29.53 -8.60 -14.11
N LYS A 164 28.98 -7.66 -13.34
CA LYS A 164 29.17 -6.22 -13.53
C LYS A 164 30.48 -5.73 -12.93
N TYR A 165 30.87 -6.28 -11.77
CA TYR A 165 31.97 -5.74 -10.97
C TYR A 165 33.18 -6.67 -10.82
N ILE A 166 33.04 -7.96 -11.11
CA ILE A 166 34.14 -8.93 -11.05
C ILE A 166 34.66 -9.17 -12.48
N PRO A 167 35.95 -8.91 -12.74
CA PRO A 167 36.56 -9.18 -14.04
C PRO A 167 36.42 -10.64 -14.45
N LYS A 168 36.07 -10.89 -15.70
CA LYS A 168 35.83 -12.26 -16.21
C LYS A 168 37.06 -13.16 -16.13
N HIS A 169 38.28 -12.59 -16.18
CA HIS A 169 39.52 -13.36 -16.09
C HIS A 169 39.83 -13.87 -14.68
N ASP A 170 39.23 -13.26 -13.64
CA ASP A 170 39.42 -13.67 -12.24
C ASP A 170 38.58 -14.91 -11.87
N VAL A 171 37.60 -15.27 -12.72
CA VAL A 171 36.63 -16.34 -12.43
C VAL A 171 36.31 -17.15 -13.67
N GLU A 172 36.38 -18.48 -13.56
CA GLU A 172 36.06 -19.40 -14.66
C GLU A 172 34.63 -19.20 -15.19
N ASN A 173 33.67 -19.06 -14.28
CA ASN A 173 32.27 -18.77 -14.58
C ASN A 173 31.61 -18.05 -13.39
N PHE A 174 30.38 -17.57 -13.57
CA PHE A 174 29.65 -16.82 -12.55
C PHE A 174 28.60 -17.67 -11.83
N LYS A 175 28.75 -19.00 -11.79
CA LYS A 175 27.89 -19.85 -10.95
C LYS A 175 28.25 -19.64 -9.49
N GLN A 176 27.26 -19.79 -8.60
CA GLN A 176 27.45 -19.62 -7.18
C GLN A 176 28.62 -20.45 -6.63
N GLN A 177 28.64 -21.76 -6.88
CA GLN A 177 29.73 -22.66 -6.44
C GLN A 177 31.12 -22.17 -6.86
N THR A 178 31.27 -21.68 -8.09
CA THR A 178 32.56 -21.17 -8.59
C THR A 178 32.96 -19.89 -7.87
N LEU A 179 32.02 -18.98 -7.60
CA LEU A 179 32.29 -17.75 -6.86
C LEU A 179 32.61 -18.04 -5.38
N VAL A 180 31.89 -18.96 -4.74
CA VAL A 180 32.19 -19.40 -3.36
C VAL A 180 33.58 -20.01 -3.30
N LYS A 181 33.91 -20.94 -4.20
CA LYS A 181 35.24 -21.54 -4.26
C LYS A 181 36.35 -20.50 -4.45
N GLN A 182 36.15 -19.53 -5.34
CA GLN A 182 37.16 -18.51 -5.65
C GLN A 182 37.38 -17.52 -4.51
N PHE A 183 36.31 -17.05 -3.85
CA PHE A 183 36.39 -15.92 -2.92
C PHE A 183 36.25 -16.30 -1.45
N VAL A 184 35.62 -17.44 -1.15
CA VAL A 184 35.49 -17.98 0.21
C VAL A 184 36.50 -19.12 0.44
N GLY A 185 36.88 -19.85 -0.61
CA GLY A 185 37.80 -20.99 -0.52
C GLY A 185 37.10 -22.32 -0.19
N GLU A 186 35.77 -22.34 -0.21
CA GLU A 186 34.96 -23.50 0.16
C GLU A 186 34.30 -24.15 -1.05
N ASN A 187 34.12 -25.47 -0.99
CA ASN A 187 33.23 -26.20 -1.87
C ASN A 187 32.04 -26.69 -1.05
N TYR A 188 30.84 -26.58 -1.59
CA TYR A 188 29.63 -27.05 -0.95
C TYR A 188 28.77 -27.82 -1.94
N LEU A 189 27.90 -28.69 -1.42
CA LEU A 189 26.95 -29.45 -2.23
C LEU A 189 25.80 -28.52 -2.61
N ALA A 190 25.80 -28.03 -3.85
CA ALA A 190 24.60 -27.39 -4.39
C ALA A 190 23.43 -28.40 -4.39
N HIS A 191 22.19 -27.89 -4.40
CA HIS A 191 20.92 -28.63 -4.35
C HIS A 191 20.29 -28.81 -2.97
N ASN A 192 20.85 -28.20 -1.93
CA ASN A 192 20.16 -27.96 -0.66
C ASN A 192 19.88 -26.46 -0.52
N ALA A 193 18.60 -26.07 -0.48
CA ALA A 193 18.20 -24.66 -0.42
C ALA A 193 18.80 -23.91 0.78
N ILE A 194 19.00 -24.58 1.92
CA ILE A 194 19.60 -23.97 3.11
C ILE A 194 21.10 -23.74 2.88
N GLU A 195 21.83 -24.76 2.41
CA GLU A 195 23.26 -24.64 2.12
C GLU A 195 23.54 -23.61 1.01
N ASP A 196 22.69 -23.55 -0.01
CA ASP A 196 22.77 -22.54 -1.06
C ASP A 196 22.60 -21.11 -0.48
N VAL A 197 21.71 -20.93 0.49
CA VAL A 197 21.52 -19.62 1.15
C VAL A 197 22.69 -19.28 2.08
N ASP A 198 23.17 -20.23 2.89
CA ASP A 198 24.29 -20.02 3.81
C ASP A 198 25.59 -19.72 3.05
N SER A 199 25.85 -20.46 1.97
CA SER A 199 27.00 -20.22 1.09
C SER A 199 26.88 -18.88 0.38
N LEU A 200 25.68 -18.51 -0.09
CA LEU A 200 25.44 -17.21 -0.71
C LEU A 200 25.62 -16.06 0.28
N LYS A 201 25.19 -16.23 1.53
CA LYS A 201 25.38 -15.25 2.60
C LYS A 201 26.87 -15.02 2.88
N THR A 202 27.63 -16.10 2.99
CA THR A 202 29.07 -16.06 3.22
C THR A 202 29.81 -15.38 2.06
N LEU A 203 29.46 -15.71 0.81
CA LEU A 203 29.98 -15.03 -0.38
C LEU A 203 29.61 -13.54 -0.42
N TYR A 204 28.38 -13.22 0.00
CA TYR A 204 27.91 -11.84 0.03
C TYR A 204 28.74 -11.02 1.00
N ASP A 205 28.88 -11.49 2.23
CA ASP A 205 29.63 -10.79 3.29
C ASP A 205 31.12 -10.65 2.96
N SER A 206 31.72 -11.70 2.38
CA SER A 206 33.16 -11.72 2.10
C SER A 206 33.56 -10.85 0.91
N LYS A 207 32.71 -10.75 -0.12
CA LYS A 207 33.08 -10.10 -1.39
C LYS A 207 32.03 -9.17 -1.95
N LEU A 208 30.77 -9.60 -2.05
CA LEU A 208 29.78 -8.85 -2.85
C LEU A 208 29.24 -7.61 -2.14
N ALA A 209 29.16 -7.60 -0.81
CA ALA A 209 28.67 -6.48 -0.02
C ALA A 209 29.43 -5.17 -0.31
N LEU A 210 30.74 -5.28 -0.58
CA LEU A 210 31.60 -4.15 -0.94
C LEU A 210 31.38 -3.64 -2.38
N LEU A 211 30.77 -4.45 -3.24
CA LEU A 211 30.58 -4.15 -4.67
C LEU A 211 29.17 -3.65 -4.98
N VAL A 212 28.17 -4.07 -4.20
CA VAL A 212 26.77 -3.71 -4.41
C VAL A 212 26.56 -2.21 -4.26
N LYS A 213 25.85 -1.62 -5.23
CA LYS A 213 25.39 -0.23 -5.20
C LYS A 213 23.88 -0.16 -5.07
N SER A 214 23.37 1.01 -4.71
CA SER A 214 21.92 1.29 -4.68
C SER A 214 21.21 0.92 -5.99
N ASP A 215 21.89 1.15 -7.11
CA ASP A 215 21.36 0.97 -8.47
C ASP A 215 21.27 -0.51 -8.89
N ASP A 216 21.81 -1.43 -8.09
CA ASP A 216 21.67 -2.87 -8.31
C ASP A 216 20.38 -3.44 -7.68
N VAL A 217 19.70 -2.64 -6.84
CA VAL A 217 18.39 -2.99 -6.28
C VAL A 217 17.31 -2.75 -7.33
N PHE A 218 16.49 -3.77 -7.61
CA PHE A 218 15.36 -3.64 -8.53
C PHE A 218 14.04 -4.04 -7.85
N ALA A 219 12.95 -3.39 -8.26
CA ALA A 219 11.63 -3.63 -7.71
C ALA A 219 10.97 -4.89 -8.32
N ILE A 220 10.06 -5.52 -7.58
CA ILE A 220 9.26 -6.68 -8.07
C ILE A 220 8.42 -6.33 -9.31
N SER A 221 8.06 -5.06 -9.47
CA SER A 221 7.31 -4.54 -10.62
C SER A 221 8.02 -4.81 -11.94
N TYR A 222 9.35 -5.01 -11.94
CA TYR A 222 10.13 -5.40 -13.10
C TYR A 222 9.52 -6.57 -13.87
N HIS A 223 9.05 -7.62 -13.17
CA HIS A 223 8.49 -8.81 -13.82
C HIS A 223 7.17 -8.52 -14.52
N ASN A 224 6.23 -7.87 -13.83
CA ASN A 224 4.95 -7.50 -14.44
C ASN A 224 5.15 -6.56 -15.64
N CYS A 225 6.14 -5.67 -15.58
CA CYS A 225 6.50 -4.81 -16.70
C CYS A 225 7.08 -5.63 -17.85
N MET A 226 8.03 -6.54 -17.58
CA MET A 226 8.60 -7.42 -18.61
C MET A 226 7.56 -8.34 -19.27
N ASP A 227 6.66 -8.92 -18.49
CA ASP A 227 5.57 -9.78 -19.00
C ASP A 227 4.64 -8.98 -19.93
N SER A 228 4.40 -7.71 -19.61
CA SER A 228 3.59 -6.82 -20.45
C SER A 228 4.23 -6.53 -21.80
N TYR A 229 5.53 -6.76 -21.96
CA TYR A 229 6.26 -6.55 -23.21
C TYR A 229 6.42 -7.82 -24.06
N SER A 230 5.87 -8.96 -23.64
CA SER A 230 5.95 -10.22 -24.38
C SER A 230 5.52 -10.10 -25.85
N GLY A 231 4.41 -9.39 -26.12
CA GLY A 231 3.94 -9.10 -27.48
C GLY A 231 4.93 -8.28 -28.31
N LEU A 232 5.48 -7.19 -27.74
CA LEU A 232 6.48 -6.33 -28.40
C LEU A 232 7.80 -7.06 -28.70
N LEU A 233 8.21 -7.95 -27.80
CA LEU A 233 9.43 -8.75 -27.96
C LEU A 233 9.27 -9.83 -29.02
N SER A 234 8.11 -10.49 -29.06
CA SER A 234 7.81 -11.56 -30.02
C SER A 234 7.70 -11.03 -31.44
N SER A 235 7.14 -9.84 -31.59
CA SER A 235 7.04 -9.10 -32.86
C SER A 235 8.33 -8.36 -33.26
N LYS A 236 9.38 -8.41 -32.43
CA LYS A 236 10.67 -7.72 -32.66
C LYS A 236 10.55 -6.21 -32.89
N ILE A 237 9.49 -5.58 -32.39
CA ILE A 237 9.21 -4.14 -32.52
C ILE A 237 10.17 -3.33 -31.65
N VAL A 238 10.48 -3.85 -30.45
CA VAL A 238 11.37 -3.21 -29.48
C VAL A 238 12.47 -4.21 -29.06
N SER A 239 13.69 -3.70 -28.88
CA SER A 239 14.79 -4.53 -28.43
C SER A 239 14.67 -4.87 -26.94
N ARG A 240 15.14 -6.06 -26.55
CA ARG A 240 15.13 -6.51 -25.16
C ARG A 240 15.77 -5.52 -24.18
N PRO A 241 16.91 -4.86 -24.49
CA PRO A 241 17.50 -3.85 -23.61
C PRO A 241 16.59 -2.67 -23.31
N VAL A 242 15.79 -2.20 -24.29
CA VAL A 242 14.83 -1.11 -24.08
C VAL A 242 13.72 -1.53 -23.12
N CYS A 243 13.16 -2.74 -23.30
CA CYS A 243 12.16 -3.28 -22.38
C CYS A 243 12.71 -3.45 -20.96
N ILE A 244 13.96 -3.91 -20.82
CA ILE A 244 14.63 -4.02 -19.52
C ILE A 244 14.75 -2.66 -18.85
N GLN A 245 15.14 -1.62 -19.61
CA GLN A 245 15.28 -0.27 -19.07
C GLN A 245 13.93 0.27 -18.58
N LEU A 246 12.88 0.18 -19.41
CA LEU A 246 11.53 0.61 -19.03
C LEU A 246 10.99 -0.17 -17.82
N ALA A 247 11.22 -1.48 -17.78
CA ALA A 247 10.78 -2.32 -16.67
C ALA A 247 11.52 -2.01 -15.37
N LYS A 248 12.81 -1.69 -15.42
CA LYS A 248 13.58 -1.20 -14.26
C LYS A 248 12.99 0.09 -13.70
N ASP A 249 12.53 0.96 -14.58
CA ASP A 249 11.90 2.23 -14.23
C ASP A 249 10.41 2.07 -13.85
N GLY A 250 9.90 0.83 -13.78
CA GLY A 250 8.52 0.53 -13.38
C GLY A 250 7.45 0.89 -14.43
N ILE A 251 7.87 1.11 -15.68
CA ILE A 251 6.97 1.36 -16.80
C ILE A 251 6.51 0.02 -17.37
N SER A 252 5.20 -0.12 -17.55
CA SER A 252 4.57 -1.29 -18.19
C SER A 252 3.93 -0.86 -19.51
N LEU A 253 3.54 -1.82 -20.35
CA LEU A 253 2.83 -1.53 -21.60
C LEU A 253 1.53 -0.74 -21.36
N LYS A 254 0.84 -0.99 -20.24
CA LYS A 254 -0.38 -0.23 -19.85
C LYS A 254 -0.08 1.24 -19.60
N HIS A 255 1.07 1.55 -19.00
CA HIS A 255 1.49 2.94 -18.78
C HIS A 255 1.75 3.65 -20.12
N LEU A 256 2.41 2.96 -21.07
CA LEU A 256 2.68 3.49 -22.40
C LEU A 256 1.38 3.71 -23.20
N LYS A 257 0.45 2.75 -23.19
CA LYS A 257 -0.86 2.87 -23.84
C LYS A 257 -1.69 4.00 -23.23
N LEU A 258 -1.66 4.17 -21.91
CA LEU A 258 -2.34 5.28 -21.25
C LEU A 258 -1.74 6.63 -21.63
N ALA A 259 -0.42 6.71 -21.76
CA ALA A 259 0.27 7.93 -22.20
C ALA A 259 -0.08 8.30 -23.64
N SER A 260 -0.17 7.32 -24.55
CA SER A 260 -0.55 7.58 -25.96
C SER A 260 -2.01 8.00 -26.12
N VAL A 261 -2.91 7.51 -25.27
CA VAL A 261 -4.34 7.91 -25.30
C VAL A 261 -4.55 9.32 -24.74
N ARG A 262 -3.76 9.73 -23.74
CA ARG A 262 -3.93 11.03 -23.07
C ARG A 262 -3.38 12.20 -23.87
N ASP A 263 -2.29 12.00 -24.60
CA ASP A 263 -1.64 13.02 -25.40
C ASP A 263 -0.97 12.38 -26.61
N VAL A 264 -1.12 13.01 -27.78
CA VAL A 264 -0.48 12.61 -29.04
C VAL A 264 1.04 12.52 -28.88
N ASN A 265 1.63 13.37 -28.04
CA ASN A 265 3.06 13.35 -27.72
C ASN A 265 3.40 12.63 -26.42
N GLY A 266 2.42 12.10 -25.69
CA GLY A 266 2.61 11.52 -24.36
C GLY A 266 3.61 10.36 -24.37
N LEU A 267 3.54 9.49 -25.38
CA LEU A 267 4.48 8.39 -25.54
C LEU A 267 5.92 8.88 -25.77
N LYS A 268 6.09 9.96 -26.55
CA LYS A 268 7.41 10.55 -26.83
C LYS A 268 8.04 11.10 -25.56
N PHE A 269 7.27 11.83 -24.75
CA PHE A 269 7.78 12.38 -23.49
C PHE A 269 8.19 11.29 -22.50
N VAL A 270 7.36 10.27 -22.32
CA VAL A 270 7.70 9.13 -21.44
C VAL A 270 8.97 8.44 -21.93
N LEU A 271 9.11 8.15 -23.22
CA LEU A 271 10.30 7.47 -23.71
C LEU A 271 11.57 8.36 -23.61
N GLN A 272 11.43 9.66 -23.81
CA GLN A 272 12.55 10.62 -23.68
C GLN A 272 13.05 10.75 -22.24
N ASP A 273 12.15 10.86 -21.26
CA ASP A 273 12.50 10.92 -19.83
C ASP A 273 13.28 9.68 -19.37
N HIS A 274 12.98 8.53 -19.99
CA HIS A 274 13.63 7.25 -19.72
C HIS A 274 14.82 6.94 -20.64
N LYS A 275 15.35 7.96 -21.35
CA LYS A 275 16.53 7.87 -22.23
C LYS A 275 16.40 6.80 -23.32
N ILE A 276 15.18 6.53 -23.77
CA ILE A 276 14.91 5.58 -24.84
C ILE A 276 15.00 6.29 -26.20
N PRO A 277 15.59 5.67 -27.24
CA PRO A 277 15.73 6.29 -28.55
C PRO A 277 14.36 6.66 -29.15
N PRO A 278 14.25 7.82 -29.84
CA PRO A 278 12.99 8.28 -30.42
C PRO A 278 12.45 7.35 -31.51
N LYS A 279 13.30 6.51 -32.11
CA LYS A 279 12.89 5.48 -33.08
C LYS A 279 11.89 4.50 -32.48
N SER A 280 12.00 4.20 -31.18
CA SER A 280 11.10 3.27 -30.48
C SER A 280 9.67 3.83 -30.32
N VAL A 281 9.50 5.17 -30.36
CA VAL A 281 8.18 5.81 -30.24
C VAL A 281 7.27 5.37 -31.37
N LYS A 282 7.74 5.50 -32.62
CA LYS A 282 6.95 5.15 -33.82
C LYS A 282 6.59 3.67 -33.82
N CYS A 283 7.56 2.80 -33.56
CA CYS A 283 7.36 1.35 -33.51
C CYS A 283 6.31 0.92 -32.47
N ILE A 284 6.34 1.51 -31.26
CA ILE A 284 5.36 1.20 -30.21
C ILE A 284 3.97 1.77 -30.54
N GLN A 285 3.92 2.94 -31.19
CA GLN A 285 2.66 3.56 -31.57
C GLN A 285 1.95 2.78 -32.69
N ASP A 286 2.71 2.31 -33.69
CA ASP A 286 2.20 1.44 -34.74
C ASP A 286 1.66 0.11 -34.14
N PHE A 287 2.35 -0.46 -33.14
CA PHE A 287 1.89 -1.66 -32.44
C PHE A 287 0.53 -1.46 -31.76
N PHE A 288 0.30 -0.33 -31.12
CA PHE A 288 -0.99 -0.04 -30.47
C PHE A 288 -2.14 0.12 -31.46
N GLN A 289 -1.86 0.54 -32.69
CA GLN A 289 -2.87 0.65 -33.75
C GLN A 289 -3.22 -0.71 -34.36
N THR A 290 -2.31 -1.69 -34.32
CA THR A 290 -2.57 -3.08 -34.76
C THR A 290 -3.23 -3.99 -33.73
N GLU A 291 -3.29 -3.58 -32.45
CA GLU A 291 -3.97 -4.33 -31.37
C GLU A 291 -5.43 -3.89 -31.11
N GLU A 292 -5.95 -2.89 -31.85
CA GLU A 292 -7.39 -2.54 -31.91
C GLU A 292 -8.10 -3.27 -33.05
#